data_AF-A0A7G2CYP5-F1
#
_entry.id   AF-A0A7G2CYP5-F1
#
_cell.length_a   1.000
_cell.length_b   1.000
_cell.length_c   1.000
_cell.angle_alpha   90.00
_cell.angle_beta   90.00
_cell.angle_gamma   90.00
#
_symmetry.space_group_name_H-M   'P 1'
#
loop_
_entity.id
_entity.type
_entity.pdbx_description
1 polymer ?
#
loop_
_entity_poly.entity_id
_entity_poly.type
_entity_poly.pdbx_seq_one_letter_code
_entity_poly.pdbx_strand_id
1 'polypeptide(L)'
;MTPPHPHTPRFLAPAQVAELLSIDLDEVIALVHAGDLRGAPLGAPARWRIEESSIEEYLAAQVEEARRMALWRQSQAASFPELWGPAASRHP
;
A
#
# COMPACT_ATOMS: atom_id res chain seq x y z
N MET A 1 -4.40 -26.49 -22.69
CA MET A 1 -4.98 -25.33 -21.99
C MET A 1 -5.56 -25.82 -20.68
N THR A 2 -4.85 -25.64 -19.58
CA THR A 2 -5.42 -25.86 -18.23
C THR A 2 -6.54 -24.83 -18.06
N PRO A 3 -7.78 -25.21 -17.72
CA PRO A 3 -8.80 -24.23 -17.42
C PRO A 3 -8.31 -23.36 -16.25
N PRO A 4 -8.57 -22.04 -16.24
CA PRO A 4 -8.36 -21.25 -15.04
C PRO A 4 -9.22 -21.90 -13.95
N HIS A 5 -8.58 -22.50 -12.95
CA HIS A 5 -9.31 -23.00 -11.80
C HIS A 5 -10.00 -21.79 -11.17
N PRO A 6 -11.31 -21.83 -10.90
CA PRO A 6 -11.92 -20.80 -10.08
C PRO A 6 -11.08 -20.76 -8.79
N HIS A 7 -10.37 -19.66 -8.57
CA HIS A 7 -9.55 -19.49 -7.39
C HIS A 7 -10.51 -19.39 -6.22
N THR A 8 -10.79 -20.52 -5.57
CA THR A 8 -11.49 -20.54 -4.29
C THR A 8 -10.77 -19.54 -3.39
N PRO A 9 -11.48 -18.58 -2.77
CA PRO A 9 -10.86 -17.58 -1.93
C PRO A 9 -10.00 -18.28 -0.88
N ARG A 10 -8.69 -17.99 -0.88
CA ARG A 10 -7.75 -18.54 0.09
C ARG A 10 -7.73 -17.61 1.28
N PHE A 11 -7.73 -18.21 2.46
CA PHE A 11 -7.72 -17.47 3.72
C PHE A 11 -6.46 -17.79 4.50
N LEU A 12 -5.77 -16.74 4.93
CA LEU A 12 -4.53 -16.82 5.70
C LEU A 12 -4.78 -16.42 7.14
N ALA A 13 -4.06 -17.05 8.07
CA ALA A 13 -4.00 -16.56 9.44
C ALA A 13 -3.18 -15.26 9.49
N PRO A 14 -3.50 -14.31 10.39
CA PRO A 14 -2.73 -13.08 10.55
C PRO A 14 -1.22 -13.29 10.68
N ALA A 15 -0.79 -14.32 11.41
CA ALA A 15 0.63 -14.67 11.52
C ALA A 15 1.26 -15.03 10.16
N GLN A 16 0.54 -15.72 9.27
CA GLN A 16 1.06 -16.03 7.94
C GLN A 16 1.18 -14.78 7.07
N VAL A 17 0.27 -13.82 7.24
CA VAL A 17 0.32 -12.53 6.52
C VAL A 17 1.47 -11.68 7.03
N ALA A 18 1.72 -11.67 8.34
CA ALA A 18 2.86 -11.00 8.97
C ALA A 18 4.19 -11.49 8.37
N GLU A 19 4.37 -12.81 8.31
CA GLU A 19 5.54 -13.43 7.67
C GLU A 19 5.63 -13.09 6.17
N LEU A 20 4.51 -13.18 5.44
CA LEU A 20 4.45 -12.91 4.00
C LEU A 20 4.87 -11.48 3.66
N LEU A 21 4.39 -10.51 4.44
CA LEU A 21 4.66 -9.09 4.24
C LEU A 21 5.89 -8.60 4.98
N SER A 22 6.51 -9.45 5.82
CA SER A 22 7.62 -9.09 6.71
C SER A 22 7.30 -7.88 7.60
N ILE A 23 6.10 -7.88 8.19
CA ILE A 23 5.62 -6.86 9.14
C ILE A 23 5.17 -7.52 10.45
N ASP A 24 4.97 -6.71 11.49
CA ASP A 24 4.54 -7.23 12.79
C ASP A 24 3.09 -7.73 12.76
N LEU A 25 2.79 -8.73 13.58
CA LEU A 25 1.43 -9.28 13.72
C LEU A 25 0.42 -8.20 14.16
N ASP A 26 0.82 -7.32 15.08
CA ASP A 26 -0.03 -6.23 15.55
C ASP A 26 -0.36 -5.23 14.42
N GLU A 27 0.58 -5.03 13.48
CA GLU A 27 0.37 -4.20 12.30
C GLU A 27 -0.63 -4.85 11.34
N VAL A 28 -0.54 -6.16 11.11
CA VAL A 28 -1.56 -6.90 10.34
C VAL A 28 -2.95 -6.75 10.97
N ILE A 29 -3.05 -6.86 12.30
CA ILE A 29 -4.32 -6.70 13.01
C ILE A 29 -4.83 -5.27 12.89
N ALA A 30 -3.96 -4.26 12.96
CA ALA A 30 -4.33 -2.87 12.74
C ALA A 30 -4.89 -2.63 11.34
N LEU A 31 -4.28 -3.21 10.30
CA LEU A 31 -4.77 -3.13 8.91
C LEU A 31 -6.16 -3.76 8.75
N VAL A 32 -6.42 -4.88 9.43
CA VAL A 32 -7.76 -5.50 9.43
C VAL A 32 -8.79 -4.60 10.13
N HIS A 33 -8.43 -3.99 11.26
CA HIS A 33 -9.31 -3.06 11.96
C HIS A 33 -9.55 -1.76 11.19
N ALA A 34 -8.56 -1.28 10.45
CA ALA A 34 -8.66 -0.11 9.57
C ALA A 34 -9.52 -0.40 8.31
N GLY A 35 -9.72 -1.67 7.97
CA GLY A 35 -10.45 -2.10 6.77
C GLY A 35 -9.58 -2.19 5.52
N ASP A 36 -8.27 -1.97 5.64
CA ASP A 36 -7.30 -2.09 4.55
C ASP A 36 -7.07 -3.57 4.15
N LEU A 37 -7.19 -4.47 5.12
CA LEU A 37 -7.21 -5.93 4.89
C LEU A 37 -8.57 -6.51 5.26
N ARG A 38 -9.19 -7.19 4.29
CA ARG A 38 -10.46 -7.90 4.50
C ARG A 38 -10.23 -9.20 5.24
N GLY A 39 -10.95 -9.38 6.34
CA GLY A 39 -10.93 -10.62 7.10
C GLY A 39 -12.15 -10.79 8.02
N ALA A 40 -12.30 -12.00 8.55
CA ALA A 40 -13.39 -12.33 9.46
C ALA A 40 -12.88 -13.15 10.66
N PRO A 41 -13.41 -12.93 11.88
CA PRO A 41 -13.17 -13.80 13.01
C PRO A 41 -13.98 -15.09 12.85
N LEU A 42 -13.31 -16.25 12.89
CA LEU A 42 -13.94 -17.56 12.80
C LEU A 42 -13.72 -18.38 14.07
N GLY A 43 -14.76 -19.09 14.51
CA GLY A 43 -14.71 -20.06 15.62
C GLY A 43 -14.75 -19.45 17.02
N ALA A 44 -14.58 -20.32 18.02
CA ALA A 44 -14.50 -19.98 19.45
C ALA A 44 -13.31 -20.74 20.09
N PRO A 45 -12.24 -20.06 20.51
CA PRO A 45 -12.03 -18.60 20.46
C PRO A 45 -11.91 -18.07 19.03
N ALA A 46 -12.29 -16.81 18.85
CA ALA A 46 -12.26 -16.14 17.55
C ALA A 46 -10.84 -16.09 17.00
N ARG A 47 -10.64 -16.66 15.80
CA ARG A 47 -9.38 -16.59 15.05
C ARG A 47 -9.63 -15.85 13.74
N TRP A 48 -8.97 -14.73 13.57
CA TRP A 48 -9.04 -13.96 12.32
C TRP A 48 -8.55 -14.78 11.13
N ARG A 49 -9.23 -14.60 10.00
CA ARG A 49 -8.86 -15.12 8.69
C ARG A 49 -8.93 -13.99 7.69
N ILE A 50 -7.80 -13.76 7.02
CA ILE A 50 -7.62 -12.68 6.05
C ILE A 50 -7.73 -13.27 4.66
N GLU A 51 -8.47 -12.60 3.78
CA GLU A 51 -8.62 -13.01 2.38
C GLU A 51 -7.32 -12.71 1.61
N GLU A 52 -6.77 -13.71 0.92
CA GLU A 52 -5.51 -13.57 0.17
C GLU A 52 -5.61 -12.50 -0.93
N SER A 53 -6.74 -12.44 -1.65
CA SER A 53 -7.01 -11.41 -2.67
C SER A 53 -6.95 -9.99 -2.10
N SER A 54 -7.35 -9.79 -0.84
CA SER A 54 -7.28 -8.49 -0.20
C SER A 54 -5.85 -8.04 0.04
N ILE A 55 -4.92 -8.97 0.22
CA ILE A 55 -3.49 -8.66 0.37
C ILE A 55 -2.94 -8.16 -0.96
N GLU A 56 -3.28 -8.83 -2.07
CA GLU A 56 -2.88 -8.42 -3.42
C GLU A 56 -3.43 -7.01 -3.76
N GLU A 57 -4.70 -6.76 -3.45
CA GLU A 57 -5.32 -5.45 -3.65
C GLU A 57 -4.68 -4.36 -2.80
N TYR A 58 -4.39 -4.64 -1.52
CA TYR A 58 -3.69 -3.72 -0.63
C TYR A 58 -2.31 -3.36 -1.18
N LEU A 59 -1.52 -4.37 -1.58
CA LEU A 59 -0.20 -4.13 -2.16
C LEU A 59 -0.26 -3.31 -3.46
N ALA A 60 -1.25 -3.58 -4.31
CA ALA A 60 -1.46 -2.78 -5.52
C ALA A 60 -1.76 -1.30 -5.19
N ALA A 61 -2.59 -1.05 -4.18
CA ALA A 61 -2.89 0.31 -3.71
C ALA A 61 -1.62 1.01 -3.17
N GLN A 62 -0.81 0.32 -2.37
CA GLN A 62 0.43 0.87 -1.81
C GLN A 62 1.46 1.21 -2.91
N VAL A 63 1.58 0.37 -3.93
CA VAL A 63 2.45 0.62 -5.08
C VAL A 63 1.98 1.84 -5.87
N GLU A 64 0.68 1.98 -6.12
CA GLU A 64 0.14 3.14 -6.83
C GLU A 64 0.33 4.42 -6.01
N GLU A 65 0.17 4.37 -4.68
CA GLU A 65 0.44 5.52 -3.83
C GLU A 65 1.90 5.96 -3.91
N ALA A 66 2.83 5.01 -3.77
CA ALA A 66 4.26 5.30 -3.90
C ALA A 66 4.61 5.90 -5.28
N ARG A 67 3.96 5.41 -6.34
CA ARG A 67 4.08 5.94 -7.70
C ARG A 67 3.57 7.38 -7.80
N ARG A 68 2.39 7.69 -7.26
CA ARG A 68 1.85 9.06 -7.22
C ARG A 68 2.79 10.03 -6.51
N MET A 69 3.30 9.62 -5.35
CA MET A 69 4.26 10.43 -4.59
C MET A 69 5.57 10.68 -5.35
N ALA A 70 6.07 9.68 -6.08
CA ALA A 70 7.28 9.81 -6.88
C ALA A 70 7.12 10.81 -8.04
N LEU A 71 5.98 10.79 -8.72
CA LEU A 71 5.67 11.75 -9.80
C LEU A 71 5.60 13.19 -9.29
N TRP A 72 4.98 13.41 -8.13
CA TRP A 72 4.93 14.74 -7.51
C TRP A 72 6.33 15.27 -7.12
N ARG A 73 7.22 14.41 -6.64
CA ARG A 73 8.61 14.79 -6.35
C ARG A 73 9.36 15.20 -7.62
N GLN A 74 9.16 14.51 -8.73
CA GLN A 74 9.79 14.85 -10.02
C GLN A 74 9.26 16.16 -10.60
N SER A 75 7.95 16.45 -10.47
CA SER A 75 7.39 17.73 -10.93
C SER A 75 7.95 18.93 -10.16
N GLN A 76 8.21 18.79 -8.86
CA GLN A 76 8.87 19.84 -8.08
C GLN A 76 10.34 20.03 -8.47
N ALA A 77 11.06 18.96 -8.75
CA ALA A 77 12.46 19.03 -9.17
C ALA A 77 12.65 19.66 -10.56
N ALA A 78 11.70 19.46 -11.48
CA ALA A 78 11.75 20.01 -12.83
C ALA A 78 11.25 21.46 -12.95
N SER A 79 10.58 21.98 -11.91
CA SER A 79 9.91 23.30 -11.96
C SER A 79 10.75 24.45 -11.42
N PHE A 80 12.07 24.53 -11.63
CA PHE A 80 12.83 25.75 -11.29
C PHE A 80 14.05 26.03 -12.19
N PRO A 81 13.86 26.74 -13.32
CA PRO A 81 14.93 27.54 -13.92
C PRO A 81 14.75 29.09 -13.88
N GLU A 82 13.54 29.66 -13.81
CA GLU A 82 13.37 31.12 -14.06
C GLU A 82 13.12 32.05 -12.84
N LEU A 83 13.08 31.57 -11.58
CA LEU A 83 12.76 32.45 -10.44
C LEU A 83 13.94 33.30 -9.91
N TRP A 84 15.16 33.12 -10.43
CA TRP A 84 16.34 33.95 -10.13
C TRP A 84 16.87 34.68 -11.37
N GLY A 85 16.02 35.50 -12.00
CA GLY A 85 16.53 36.60 -12.82
C GLY A 85 17.16 37.65 -11.90
N PRO A 86 18.36 38.20 -12.20
CA PRO A 86 19.10 39.01 -11.26
C PRO A 86 18.33 40.29 -10.94
N ALA A 87 17.96 40.46 -9.66
CA ALA A 87 17.66 41.76 -9.09
C ALA A 87 18.94 42.60 -9.02
N ALA A 88 19.41 43.09 -10.16
CA ALA A 88 20.37 44.18 -10.22
C ALA A 88 19.61 45.48 -10.49
N SER A 89 18.80 45.86 -9.50
CA SER A 89 18.29 47.22 -9.40
C SER A 89 19.41 48.13 -8.92
N ARG A 90 19.60 49.25 -9.64
CA ARG A 90 19.93 50.61 -9.17
C ARG A 90 21.39 51.11 -9.26
N HIS A 91 21.60 51.97 -10.29
CA HIS A 91 22.19 53.35 -10.31
C HIS A 91 23.63 53.63 -9.81
N PRO A 92 24.23 54.80 -10.15
CA PRO A 92 23.77 55.92 -11.01
C PRO A 92 24.50 56.07 -12.35
#